data_AF-A0A8X7BIX2-F1
#
_entry.id   AF-A0A8X7BIX2-F1
#
_cell.length_a   1.000
_cell.length_b   1.000
_cell.length_c   1.000
_cell.angle_alpha   90.00
_cell.angle_beta   90.00
_cell.angle_gamma   90.00
#
_symmetry.space_group_name_H-M   'P 1'
#
loop_
_entity.id
_entity.type
_entity.pdbx_description
1 polymer ?
#
loop_
_entity_poly.entity_id
_entity_poly.type
_entity_poly.pdbx_seq_one_letter_code
_entity_poly.pdbx_strand_id
1 'polypeptide(L)'
;MKHWSITSHPRQKNNESNRLKRKNRLKKKAKTVPSAGKEEIKQKRPHLAKKKVFLQDNAPAHKSVIAIAKTNDLKFELLPHAPYSPDLSL
;
A
#
# COMPACT_ATOMS: atom_id res chain seq x y z
N MET A 1 -1.04 58.06 -16.15
CA MET A 1 -0.36 56.83 -15.69
C MET A 1 -1.46 55.82 -15.31
N LYS A 2 -1.54 54.66 -15.96
CA LYS A 2 -2.59 53.66 -15.71
C LYS A 2 -2.05 52.61 -14.74
N HIS A 3 -2.51 52.66 -13.51
CA HIS A 3 -2.26 51.71 -12.43
C HIS A 3 -3.01 50.41 -12.77
N TRP A 4 -2.28 49.32 -13.02
CA TRP A 4 -2.89 48.00 -13.23
C TRP A 4 -2.83 47.23 -11.91
N SER A 5 -3.96 47.11 -11.23
CA SER A 5 -4.09 46.24 -10.05
C SER A 5 -4.00 44.79 -10.50
N ILE A 6 -3.00 44.06 -9.99
CA ILE A 6 -2.78 42.64 -10.28
C ILE A 6 -3.91 41.85 -9.63
N THR A 7 -4.95 41.52 -10.40
CA THR A 7 -5.94 40.53 -9.98
C THR A 7 -5.26 39.16 -9.91
N SER A 8 -5.30 38.57 -8.72
CA SER A 8 -4.82 37.22 -8.45
C SER A 8 -5.41 36.22 -9.45
N HIS A 9 -4.53 35.61 -10.25
CA HIS A 9 -4.90 34.74 -11.36
C HIS A 9 -5.62 33.46 -10.84
N PRO A 10 -6.66 32.96 -11.53
CA PRO A 10 -7.51 31.85 -11.06
C PRO A 10 -6.83 30.47 -11.03
N ARG A 11 -5.55 30.38 -11.42
CA ARG A 11 -4.75 29.14 -11.51
C ARG A 11 -4.34 28.54 -10.16
N GLN A 12 -4.62 29.23 -9.05
CA GLN A 12 -4.29 28.78 -7.69
C GLN A 12 -5.47 28.18 -6.90
N LYS A 13 -6.70 28.20 -7.42
CA LYS A 13 -7.86 27.57 -6.74
C LYS A 13 -8.12 26.14 -7.24
N ASN A 14 -7.79 25.88 -8.50
CA ASN A 14 -8.00 24.61 -9.20
C ASN A 14 -6.95 23.55 -8.87
N ASN A 15 -5.73 23.93 -8.48
CA ASN A 15 -4.69 23.02 -7.97
C ASN A 15 -5.02 22.50 -6.56
N GLU A 16 -5.51 23.36 -5.64
CA GLU A 16 -5.91 22.99 -4.28
C GLU A 16 -7.11 22.03 -4.30
N SER A 17 -8.11 22.35 -5.12
CA SER A 17 -9.30 21.51 -5.32
C SER A 17 -8.93 20.14 -5.89
N ASN A 18 -8.04 20.09 -6.90
CA ASN A 18 -7.54 18.82 -7.42
C ASN A 18 -6.70 18.04 -6.39
N ARG A 19 -5.92 18.73 -5.56
CA ARG A 19 -5.15 18.12 -4.46
C ARG A 19 -6.08 17.52 -3.41
N LEU A 20 -7.13 18.24 -3.00
CA LEU A 20 -8.12 17.77 -2.05
C LEU A 20 -8.93 16.60 -2.62
N LYS A 21 -9.32 16.67 -3.89
CA LYS A 21 -10.03 15.59 -4.60
C LYS A 21 -9.18 14.32 -4.67
N ARG A 22 -7.87 14.45 -4.96
CA ARG A 22 -6.90 13.33 -4.91
C ARG A 22 -6.75 12.77 -3.50
N LYS A 23 -6.55 13.62 -2.49
CA LYS A 23 -6.45 13.20 -1.08
C LYS A 23 -7.71 12.45 -0.63
N ASN A 24 -8.89 12.93 -0.99
CA ASN A 24 -10.16 12.29 -0.65
C ASN A 24 -10.37 10.97 -1.37
N ARG A 25 -9.92 10.84 -2.63
CA ARG A 25 -9.92 9.57 -3.36
C ARG A 25 -8.97 8.54 -2.72
N LEU A 26 -7.79 8.97 -2.29
CA LEU A 26 -6.82 8.13 -1.58
C LEU A 26 -7.36 7.69 -0.21
N LYS A 27 -7.98 8.61 0.55
CA LYS A 27 -8.66 8.29 1.82
C LYS A 27 -9.83 7.33 1.64
N LYS A 28 -10.66 7.52 0.60
CA LYS A 28 -11.75 6.58 0.27
C LYS A 28 -11.21 5.20 -0.10
N LYS A 29 -10.18 5.12 -0.96
CA LYS A 29 -9.52 3.85 -1.32
C LYS A 29 -8.93 3.13 -0.09
N ALA A 30 -8.29 3.86 0.83
CA ALA A 30 -7.75 3.27 2.06
C ALA A 30 -8.83 2.72 3.00
N LYS A 31 -10.02 3.35 3.02
CA LYS A 31 -11.19 2.87 3.79
C LYS A 31 -11.89 1.66 3.16
N THR A 32 -11.79 1.48 1.84
CA THR A 32 -12.48 0.39 1.13
C THR A 32 -11.61 -0.83 0.84
N VAL A 33 -10.32 -0.85 1.21
CA VAL A 33 -9.55 -2.10 1.14
C VAL A 33 -10.07 -2.99 2.27
N PRO A 34 -10.79 -4.09 1.98
CA PRO A 34 -11.31 -4.93 3.03
C PRO A 34 -10.12 -5.56 3.76
N SER A 35 -10.18 -5.55 5.08
CA SER A 35 -9.36 -6.35 6.00
C SER A 35 -9.56 -7.87 5.83
N ALA A 36 -10.18 -8.33 4.74
CA ALA A 36 -10.60 -9.70 4.47
C ALA A 36 -9.46 -10.64 4.06
N GLY A 37 -8.23 -10.36 4.49
CA GLY A 37 -7.06 -11.16 4.12
C GLY A 37 -7.22 -12.63 4.53
N LYS A 38 -7.76 -12.92 5.72
CA LYS A 38 -7.83 -14.30 6.25
C LYS A 38 -8.85 -15.17 5.53
N GLU A 39 -10.07 -14.67 5.32
CA GLU A 39 -11.15 -15.44 4.70
C GLU A 39 -10.91 -15.60 3.20
N GLU A 40 -10.44 -14.56 2.53
CA GLU A 40 -10.08 -14.65 1.11
C GLU A 40 -8.89 -15.59 0.88
N ILE A 41 -7.89 -15.62 1.76
CA ILE A 41 -6.80 -16.59 1.67
C ILE A 41 -7.35 -18.01 1.87
N LYS A 42 -8.27 -18.23 2.82
CA LYS A 42 -8.90 -19.55 2.99
C LYS A 42 -9.67 -20.01 1.75
N GLN A 43 -10.40 -19.11 1.09
CA GLN A 43 -11.18 -19.43 -0.10
C GLN A 43 -10.30 -19.60 -1.36
N LYS A 44 -9.41 -18.63 -1.62
CA LYS A 44 -8.61 -18.60 -2.87
C LYS A 44 -7.34 -19.45 -2.78
N ARG A 45 -6.76 -19.60 -1.59
CA ARG A 45 -5.46 -20.26 -1.35
C ARG A 45 -5.49 -21.07 -0.04
N PRO A 46 -6.33 -22.11 0.05
CA PRO A 46 -6.51 -22.89 1.28
C PRO A 46 -5.21 -23.54 1.80
N HIS A 47 -4.23 -23.80 0.92
CA HIS A 47 -2.90 -24.30 1.30
C HIS A 47 -2.08 -23.26 2.09
N LEU A 48 -2.21 -21.96 1.76
CA LEU A 48 -1.57 -20.88 2.52
C LEU A 48 -2.25 -20.64 3.86
N ALA A 49 -3.54 -20.93 3.98
CA ALA A 49 -4.23 -20.82 5.27
C ALA A 49 -3.69 -21.80 6.34
N LYS A 50 -3.01 -22.88 5.92
CA LYS A 50 -2.39 -23.88 6.81
C LYS A 50 -0.92 -23.61 7.08
N LYS A 51 -0.21 -22.95 6.17
CA LYS A 51 1.22 -22.61 6.36
C LYS A 51 1.34 -21.52 7.41
N LYS A 52 2.26 -21.67 8.34
CA LYS A 52 2.62 -20.60 9.29
C LYS A 52 3.84 -19.82 8.81
N VAL A 53 4.75 -20.45 8.07
CA VAL A 53 5.96 -19.81 7.57
C VAL A 53 5.74 -19.26 6.16
N PHE A 54 6.11 -18.01 5.95
CA PHE A 54 6.09 -17.33 4.67
C PHE A 54 7.52 -17.00 4.24
N LEU A 55 7.90 -17.49 3.06
CA LEU A 55 9.16 -17.15 2.42
C LEU A 55 8.89 -16.07 1.37
N GLN A 56 9.61 -14.97 1.48
CA GLN A 56 9.51 -13.85 0.56
C GLN A 56 10.90 -13.28 0.30
N ASP A 57 11.11 -12.75 -0.89
CA ASP A 57 12.32 -12.05 -1.25
C ASP A 57 12.42 -10.68 -0.55
N ASN A 58 13.61 -10.10 -0.60
CA ASN A 58 13.93 -8.88 0.12
C ASN A 58 13.46 -7.58 -0.56
N ALA A 59 12.55 -7.64 -1.54
CA ALA A 59 12.15 -6.47 -2.30
C ALA A 59 11.53 -5.36 -1.40
N PRO A 60 11.76 -4.06 -1.71
CA PRO A 60 11.27 -2.96 -0.88
C PRO A 60 9.75 -2.95 -0.66
N ALA A 61 8.98 -3.43 -1.63
CA ALA A 61 7.51 -3.55 -1.51
C ALA A 61 7.09 -4.49 -0.37
N HIS A 62 7.89 -5.54 -0.12
CA HIS A 62 7.63 -6.59 0.85
C HIS A 62 8.14 -6.25 2.25
N LYS A 63 9.15 -5.39 2.32
CA LYS A 63 9.63 -4.80 3.58
C LYS A 63 8.84 -3.57 4.03
N SER A 64 7.81 -3.17 3.29
CA SER A 64 6.98 -2.04 3.68
C SER A 64 6.26 -2.30 5.00
N VAL A 65 6.10 -1.26 5.83
CA VAL A 65 5.43 -1.35 7.13
C VAL A 65 4.02 -1.95 6.99
N ILE A 66 3.33 -1.61 5.91
CA ILE A 66 1.98 -2.12 5.61
C ILE A 66 2.01 -3.62 5.31
N ALA A 67 3.01 -4.10 4.56
CA ALA A 67 3.16 -5.52 4.26
C ALA A 67 3.47 -6.32 5.52
N ILE A 68 4.46 -5.87 6.30
CA ILE A 68 4.86 -6.51 7.56
C ILE A 68 3.69 -6.54 8.56
N ALA A 69 2.97 -5.42 8.73
CA ALA A 69 1.80 -5.36 9.60
C ALA A 69 0.73 -6.38 9.19
N LYS A 70 0.44 -6.50 7.89
CA LYS A 70 -0.52 -7.49 7.39
C LYS A 70 -0.04 -8.92 7.58
N THR A 71 1.24 -9.21 7.37
CA THR A 71 1.83 -10.54 7.63
C THR A 71 1.66 -10.93 9.10
N ASN A 72 1.90 -9.98 10.02
CA ASN A 72 1.69 -10.16 11.45
C ASN A 72 0.21 -10.36 11.80
N ASP A 73 -0.70 -9.56 11.23
CA ASP A 73 -2.15 -9.70 11.43
C ASP A 73 -2.64 -11.09 11.00
N LEU A 74 -2.07 -11.61 9.92
CA LEU A 74 -2.33 -12.94 9.37
C LEU A 74 -1.67 -14.07 10.18
N LYS A 75 -0.82 -13.75 11.16
CA LYS A 75 -0.05 -14.68 11.99
C LYS A 75 0.91 -15.58 11.18
N PHE A 76 1.46 -15.02 10.10
CA PHE A 76 2.55 -15.67 9.38
C PHE A 76 3.90 -15.29 9.99
N GLU A 77 4.77 -16.28 10.15
CA GLU A 77 6.17 -16.12 10.49
C GLU A 77 6.95 -15.85 9.20
N LEU A 78 7.61 -14.69 9.13
CA LEU A 78 8.46 -14.33 7.99
C LEU A 78 9.84 -14.94 8.19
N LEU A 79 10.28 -15.79 7.25
CA LEU A 79 11.63 -16.34 7.28
C LEU A 79 12.63 -15.32 6.71
N PRO A 80 13.78 -15.06 7.38
CA PRO A 80 14.79 -14.17 6.83
C PRO A 80 15.38 -14.77 5.55
N HIS A 81 15.39 -13.98 4.47
CA HIS A 81 15.98 -14.36 3.19
C HIS A 81 17.34 -13.69 3.03
N ALA A 82 18.36 -14.42 2.56
CA ALA A 82 19.65 -13.83 2.23
C ALA A 82 19.54 -12.94 0.96
N PRO A 83 20.24 -11.80 0.88
CA PRO A 83 20.24 -10.98 -0.33
C PRO A 83 20.92 -11.74 -1.49
N TYR A 84 20.36 -11.58 -2.70
CA TYR A 84 20.90 -12.18 -3.94
C TYR A 84 21.04 -13.71 -3.93
N SER A 85 20.13 -14.42 -3.27
CA SER A 85 20.10 -15.89 -3.24
C SER A 85 18.90 -16.46 -4.01
N PRO A 86 18.85 -16.33 -5.35
CA PRO A 86 17.73 -16.86 -6.13
C PRO A 86 17.59 -18.39 -5.99
N ASP A 87 18.69 -19.09 -5.73
CA ASP A 87 18.69 -20.55 -5.51
C ASP A 87 17.96 -20.97 -4.22
N LEU A 88 17.76 -20.03 -3.28
CA LEU A 88 17.04 -20.25 -2.03
C LEU A 88 15.57 -19.81 -2.09
N SER A 89 15.15 -19.21 -3.21
CA SER A 89 13.75 -18.86 -3.47
C SER A 89 13.10 -19.92 -4.35
N LEU A 90 12.33 -20.83 -3.73
CA LEU A 90 11.53 -21.87 -4.39
C LEU A 90 10.03 -21.53 -4.42
#